data_AF-A0A2W2APN3-F1
#
_entry.id   AF-A0A2W2APN3-F1
#
_cell.length_a   1.000
_cell.length_b   1.000
_cell.length_c   1.000
_cell.angle_alpha   90.00
_cell.angle_beta   90.00
_cell.angle_gamma   90.00
#
_symmetry.space_group_name_H-M   'P 1'
#
loop_
_entity.id
_entity.type
_entity.pdbx_description
1 polymer ?
#
loop_
_entity_poly.entity_id
_entity_poly.type
_entity_poly.pdbx_seq_one_letter_code
_entity_poly.pdbx_strand_id
1 'polypeptide(L)'
;MIQIPNFLFLLCAAFVIMLVATWLMRKQSQFFFTKDPVRRKFSILEMEFPVKSFDLEYLIKGIHDLPDEADKTVTAVHRQLLVGSLLFIPALYGSIYILCMHVAVNVETPAIGRWWFVMLGWAQLVSLLLDYVENIYFWRMVGNKNIVIPKPDLSKPEIAAPSFKMIQILEIVKWGIVLIGFVCSISVMAYFWLIGNY
;
A
#
# COMPACT_ATOMS: atom_id res chain seq x y z
N MET A 1 14.66 -22.33 7.00
CA MET A 1 13.76 -22.06 5.86
C MET A 1 12.39 -22.59 6.24
N ILE A 2 11.32 -21.86 5.94
CA ILE A 2 9.97 -22.22 6.40
C ILE A 2 9.26 -22.93 5.26
N GLN A 3 9.03 -24.24 5.41
CA GLN A 3 8.13 -24.96 4.53
C GLN A 3 6.70 -24.60 4.93
N ILE A 4 5.91 -24.12 3.96
CA ILE A 4 4.55 -23.68 4.20
C ILE A 4 3.61 -24.82 3.79
N PRO A 5 2.98 -25.53 4.74
CA PRO A 5 2.02 -26.57 4.42
C PRO A 5 0.80 -25.95 3.73
N ASN A 6 0.20 -26.68 2.79
CA ASN A 6 -1.00 -26.23 2.05
C ASN A 6 -0.82 -24.88 1.34
N PHE A 7 0.38 -24.63 0.80
CA PHE A 7 0.75 -23.39 0.08
C PHE A 7 -0.37 -22.89 -0.85
N LEU A 8 -0.89 -23.76 -1.74
CA LEU A 8 -1.90 -23.38 -2.73
C LEU A 8 -3.20 -22.90 -2.06
N PHE A 9 -3.65 -23.60 -1.02
CA PHE A 9 -4.84 -23.22 -0.27
C PHE A 9 -4.66 -21.85 0.40
N LEU A 10 -3.52 -21.61 1.05
CA LEU A 10 -3.23 -20.33 1.69
C LEU A 10 -3.14 -19.18 0.68
N LEU A 11 -2.52 -19.42 -0.49
CA LEU A 11 -2.45 -18.45 -1.57
C LEU A 11 -3.84 -18.12 -2.12
N CYS A 12 -4.68 -19.13 -2.37
CA CYS A 12 -6.05 -18.94 -2.80
C CYS A 12 -6.88 -18.18 -1.75
N ALA A 13 -6.73 -18.52 -0.47
CA ALA A 13 -7.41 -17.82 0.62
C ALA A 13 -7.00 -16.34 0.67
N ALA A 14 -5.69 -16.03 0.60
CA ALA A 14 -5.20 -14.66 0.56
C ALA A 14 -5.73 -13.90 -0.66
N PHE A 15 -5.76 -14.53 -1.84
CA PHE A 15 -6.31 -13.93 -3.06
C PHE A 15 -7.81 -13.62 -2.93
N VAL A 16 -8.60 -14.54 -2.37
CA VAL A 16 -10.03 -14.29 -2.10
C VAL A 16 -10.21 -13.13 -1.12
N ILE A 17 -9.42 -13.06 -0.05
CA ILE A 17 -9.46 -11.95 0.91
C ILE A 17 -9.13 -10.63 0.20
N MET A 18 -8.09 -10.60 -0.63
CA MET A 18 -7.73 -9.41 -1.42
C MET A 18 -8.89 -8.97 -2.30
N LEU A 19 -9.51 -9.87 -3.07
CA LEU A 19 -10.64 -9.54 -3.95
C LEU A 19 -11.83 -8.95 -3.17
N VAL A 20 -12.18 -9.55 -2.03
CA VAL A 20 -13.25 -9.05 -1.16
C VAL A 20 -12.89 -7.67 -0.60
N ALA A 21 -11.67 -7.49 -0.10
CA ALA A 21 -11.20 -6.22 0.42
C ALA A 21 -11.20 -5.14 -0.67
N THR A 22 -10.68 -5.42 -1.87
CA THR A 22 -10.72 -4.49 -3.02
C THR A 22 -12.15 -4.11 -3.39
N TRP A 23 -13.09 -5.05 -3.38
CA TRP A 23 -14.49 -4.75 -3.63
C TRP A 23 -15.10 -3.84 -2.57
N LEU A 24 -14.82 -4.08 -1.28
CA LEU A 24 -15.26 -3.22 -0.18
C LEU A 24 -14.67 -1.81 -0.28
N MET A 25 -13.36 -1.70 -0.54
CA MET A 25 -12.68 -0.41 -0.73
C MET A 25 -13.24 0.35 -1.94
N ARG A 26 -13.52 -0.34 -3.06
CA ARG A 26 -14.15 0.27 -4.23
C ARG A 26 -15.54 0.84 -3.94
N LYS A 27 -16.31 0.21 -3.06
CA LYS A 27 -17.60 0.77 -2.61
C LYS A 27 -17.42 2.01 -1.74
N GLN A 28 -16.41 2.02 -0.88
CA GLN A 28 -16.12 3.16 0.01
C GLN A 28 -15.58 4.36 -0.77
N SER A 29 -14.74 4.14 -1.78
CA SER A 29 -14.15 5.21 -2.59
C SER A 29 -15.17 6.00 -3.41
N GLN A 30 -16.41 5.51 -3.55
CA GLN A 30 -17.50 6.27 -4.17
C GLN A 30 -17.85 7.54 -3.39
N PHE A 31 -17.53 7.58 -2.10
CA PHE A 31 -17.78 8.70 -1.19
C PHE A 31 -16.55 9.60 -1.01
N PHE A 32 -15.49 9.42 -1.79
CA PHE A 32 -14.28 10.22 -1.66
C PHE A 32 -14.44 11.54 -2.42
N PHE A 33 -14.74 12.60 -1.66
CA PHE A 33 -14.86 13.95 -2.17
C PHE A 33 -13.96 14.91 -1.40
N THR A 34 -13.43 15.89 -2.10
CA THR A 34 -12.68 17.00 -1.52
C THR A 34 -13.08 18.28 -2.23
N LYS A 35 -12.85 19.43 -1.58
CA LYS A 35 -13.12 20.75 -2.11
C LYS A 35 -11.82 21.48 -2.42
N ASP A 36 -11.59 21.72 -3.70
CA ASP A 36 -10.44 22.48 -4.19
C ASP A 36 -10.72 23.04 -5.59
N PRO A 37 -10.86 24.37 -5.78
CA PRO A 37 -11.88 25.26 -5.21
C PRO A 37 -13.35 24.80 -5.43
N VAL A 38 -13.54 23.75 -6.24
CA VAL A 38 -14.83 23.11 -6.52
C VAL A 38 -14.83 21.69 -5.95
N ARG A 39 -16.02 21.10 -5.80
CA ARG A 39 -16.16 19.70 -5.37
C ARG A 39 -15.55 18.78 -6.44
N ARG A 40 -14.59 17.94 -6.06
CA ARG A 40 -14.01 16.90 -6.92
C ARG A 40 -13.92 15.57 -6.19
N LYS A 41 -13.83 14.48 -6.96
CA LYS A 41 -13.44 13.18 -6.42
C LYS A 41 -11.92 13.14 -6.24
N PHE A 42 -11.48 12.38 -5.24
CA PHE A 42 -10.06 12.07 -5.06
C PHE A 42 -9.86 10.57 -4.87
N SER A 43 -8.66 10.09 -5.14
CA SER A 43 -8.24 8.71 -4.90
C SER A 43 -7.45 8.59 -3.60
N ILE A 44 -7.48 7.42 -2.93
CA ILE A 44 -6.57 7.14 -1.81
C ILE A 44 -5.10 7.22 -2.25
N LEU A 45 -4.82 6.96 -3.53
CA LEU A 45 -3.47 7.10 -4.09
C LEU A 45 -2.97 8.55 -4.08
N GLU A 46 -3.87 9.55 -4.07
CA GLU A 46 -3.47 10.96 -3.90
C GLU A 46 -3.00 11.23 -2.46
N MET A 47 -3.42 10.41 -1.49
CA MET A 47 -2.92 10.47 -0.11
C MET A 47 -1.58 9.75 0.06
N GLU A 48 -1.41 8.60 -0.60
CA GLU A 48 -0.17 7.80 -0.56
C GLU A 48 0.96 8.44 -1.37
N PHE A 49 0.63 9.06 -2.50
CA PHE A 49 1.60 9.67 -3.41
C PHE A 49 1.34 11.18 -3.62
N PRO A 50 1.50 12.01 -2.56
CA PRO A 50 1.39 13.45 -2.72
C PRO A 50 2.47 13.98 -3.67
N VAL A 51 2.08 14.89 -4.56
CA VAL A 51 3.01 15.50 -5.53
C VAL A 51 3.85 16.58 -4.85
N LYS A 52 3.24 17.33 -3.94
CA LYS A 52 3.86 18.39 -3.15
C LYS A 52 3.76 18.14 -1.66
N SER A 53 4.62 18.81 -0.91
CA SER A 53 4.78 18.61 0.54
C SER A 53 3.57 18.97 1.38
N PHE A 54 2.65 19.77 0.83
CA PHE A 54 1.44 20.24 1.49
C PHE A 54 0.15 19.63 0.90
N ASP A 55 0.24 18.83 -0.17
CA ASP A 55 -0.95 18.36 -0.90
C ASP A 55 -1.87 17.53 0.00
N LEU A 56 -1.31 16.76 0.93
CA LEU A 56 -2.06 15.97 1.88
C LEU A 56 -2.85 16.86 2.85
N GLU A 57 -2.24 17.89 3.41
CA GLU A 57 -2.89 18.86 4.29
C GLU A 57 -4.00 19.62 3.56
N TYR A 58 -3.77 20.03 2.31
CA TYR A 58 -4.81 20.65 1.47
C TYR A 58 -5.95 19.67 1.17
N LEU A 59 -5.63 18.43 0.83
CA LEU A 59 -6.62 17.40 0.55
C LEU A 59 -7.52 17.17 1.76
N ILE A 60 -6.94 16.99 2.94
CA ILE A 60 -7.69 16.74 4.19
C ILE A 60 -8.50 17.98 4.59
N LYS A 61 -7.94 19.17 4.48
CA LYS A 61 -8.72 20.40 4.70
C LYS A 61 -9.90 20.49 3.73
N GLY A 62 -9.68 20.18 2.46
CA GLY A 62 -10.73 20.15 1.45
C GLY A 62 -11.83 19.14 1.74
N ILE A 63 -11.54 18.03 2.42
CA ILE A 63 -12.56 17.08 2.93
C ILE A 63 -13.42 17.76 4.01
N HIS A 64 -12.81 18.48 4.95
CA HIS A 64 -13.53 19.14 6.04
C HIS A 64 -14.26 20.42 5.61
N ASP A 65 -13.83 21.05 4.52
CA ASP A 65 -14.47 22.23 3.93
C ASP A 65 -15.73 21.87 3.09
N LEU A 66 -16.12 20.59 3.03
CA LEU A 66 -17.38 20.13 2.42
C LEU A 66 -18.56 20.47 3.34
N PRO A 67 -19.67 21.03 2.80
CA PRO A 67 -20.78 21.52 3.63
C PRO A 67 -21.53 20.40 4.37
N ASP A 68 -22.02 19.38 3.66
CA ASP A 68 -22.89 18.33 4.25
C ASP A 68 -22.31 16.91 4.13
N GLU A 69 -21.19 16.75 3.41
CA GLU A 69 -20.62 15.46 3.05
C GLU A 69 -19.29 15.16 3.76
N ALA A 70 -18.76 16.10 4.54
CA ALA A 70 -17.48 15.97 5.23
C ALA A 70 -17.43 14.71 6.11
N ASP A 71 -18.40 14.55 7.02
CA ASP A 71 -18.44 13.41 7.94
C ASP A 71 -18.60 12.07 7.21
N LYS A 72 -19.37 12.05 6.12
CA LYS A 72 -19.54 10.85 5.27
C LYS A 72 -18.23 10.47 4.59
N THR A 73 -17.51 11.46 4.08
CA THR A 73 -16.21 11.26 3.43
C THR A 73 -15.17 10.79 4.44
N VAL A 74 -15.05 11.46 5.59
CA VAL A 74 -14.14 11.07 6.68
C VAL A 74 -14.40 9.64 7.12
N THR A 75 -15.68 9.29 7.36
CA THR A 75 -16.07 7.93 7.74
C THR A 75 -15.72 6.91 6.65
N ALA A 76 -15.93 7.25 5.38
CA ALA A 76 -15.59 6.37 4.28
C ALA A 76 -14.06 6.15 4.18
N VAL A 77 -13.27 7.21 4.34
CA VAL A 77 -11.80 7.14 4.34
C VAL A 77 -11.30 6.29 5.52
N HIS A 78 -11.80 6.53 6.73
CA HIS A 78 -11.47 5.68 7.89
C HIS A 78 -11.84 4.22 7.65
N ARG A 79 -13.05 3.94 7.14
CA ARG A 79 -13.43 2.55 6.83
C ARG A 79 -12.52 1.92 5.77
N GLN A 80 -12.09 2.68 4.77
CA GLN A 80 -11.16 2.19 3.75
C GLN A 80 -9.78 1.91 4.33
N LEU A 81 -9.24 2.81 5.17
CA LEU A 81 -7.98 2.59 5.88
C LEU A 81 -8.07 1.37 6.82
N LEU A 82 -9.22 1.15 7.46
CA LEU A 82 -9.46 -0.01 8.32
C LEU A 82 -9.43 -1.32 7.52
N VAL A 83 -10.23 -1.38 6.44
CA VAL A 83 -10.32 -2.56 5.57
C VAL A 83 -8.98 -2.81 4.89
N GLY A 84 -8.30 -1.75 4.47
CA GLY A 84 -6.96 -1.78 3.91
C GLY A 84 -5.96 -2.42 4.89
N SER A 85 -5.90 -1.89 6.11
CA SER A 85 -4.97 -2.35 7.14
C SER A 85 -5.29 -3.75 7.67
N LEU A 86 -6.55 -4.11 7.87
CA LEU A 86 -6.89 -5.40 8.48
C LEU A 86 -6.93 -6.55 7.48
N LEU A 87 -7.32 -6.29 6.23
CA LEU A 87 -7.58 -7.34 5.25
C LEU A 87 -6.63 -7.24 4.05
N PHE A 88 -6.62 -6.09 3.37
CA PHE A 88 -5.92 -5.98 2.08
C PHE A 88 -4.40 -6.09 2.22
N ILE A 89 -3.80 -5.30 3.10
CA ILE A 89 -2.35 -5.23 3.31
C ILE A 89 -1.82 -6.60 3.79
N PRO A 90 -2.36 -7.21 4.87
CA PRO A 90 -1.94 -8.55 5.29
C PRO A 90 -2.04 -9.59 4.20
N ALA A 91 -3.13 -9.58 3.42
CA ALA A 91 -3.33 -10.55 2.36
C ALA A 91 -2.36 -10.31 1.20
N LEU A 92 -2.11 -9.05 0.81
CA LEU A 92 -1.17 -8.70 -0.24
C LEU A 92 0.27 -9.11 0.13
N TYR A 93 0.83 -8.55 1.22
CA TYR A 93 2.21 -8.86 1.62
C TYR A 93 2.35 -10.32 2.05
N GLY A 94 1.34 -10.88 2.72
CA GLY A 94 1.31 -12.29 3.11
C GLY A 94 1.33 -13.23 1.91
N SER A 95 0.56 -12.94 0.85
CA SER A 95 0.56 -13.75 -0.37
C SER A 95 1.92 -13.75 -1.06
N ILE A 96 2.57 -12.58 -1.15
CA ILE A 96 3.89 -12.44 -1.77
C ILE A 96 4.97 -13.08 -0.89
N TYR A 97 4.88 -12.96 0.43
CA TYR A 97 5.74 -13.68 1.36
C TYR A 97 5.66 -15.19 1.14
N ILE A 98 4.43 -15.72 1.06
CA ILE A 98 4.17 -17.14 0.84
C ILE A 98 4.73 -17.59 -0.52
N LEU A 99 4.54 -16.80 -1.59
CA LEU A 99 5.12 -17.04 -2.91
C LEU A 99 6.65 -17.10 -2.86
N CYS A 100 7.28 -16.08 -2.28
CA CYS A 100 8.74 -16.01 -2.15
C CYS A 100 9.29 -17.22 -1.38
N MET A 101 8.68 -17.58 -0.24
CA MET A 101 9.13 -18.73 0.56
C MET A 101 8.93 -20.05 -0.17
N HIS A 102 7.83 -20.21 -0.90
CA HIS A 102 7.58 -21.40 -1.70
C HIS A 102 8.62 -21.55 -2.81
N VAL A 103 8.92 -20.48 -3.55
CA VAL A 103 9.97 -20.50 -4.57
C VAL A 103 11.34 -20.78 -3.93
N ALA A 104 11.65 -20.18 -2.79
CA ALA A 104 12.93 -20.41 -2.10
C ALA A 104 13.17 -21.88 -1.70
N VAL A 105 12.12 -22.62 -1.35
CA VAL A 105 12.18 -24.06 -1.03
C VAL A 105 12.45 -24.90 -2.28
N ASN A 106 11.81 -24.55 -3.40
CA ASN A 106 11.88 -25.34 -4.64
C ASN A 106 13.08 -25.01 -5.53
N VAL A 107 13.82 -23.93 -5.27
CA VAL A 107 15.06 -23.64 -5.98
C VAL A 107 16.18 -24.55 -5.47
N GLU A 108 16.55 -25.54 -6.28
CA GLU A 108 17.57 -26.55 -5.98
C GLU A 108 19.02 -26.02 -6.11
N THR A 109 19.29 -25.03 -6.98
CA THR A 109 20.65 -24.54 -7.29
C THR A 109 20.68 -23.07 -7.76
N PRO A 110 21.73 -22.24 -7.49
CA PRO A 110 22.65 -22.22 -6.33
C PRO A 110 22.03 -21.48 -5.13
N ALA A 111 22.70 -21.56 -3.96
CA ALA A 111 22.27 -20.95 -2.70
C ALA A 111 21.88 -19.46 -2.81
N ILE A 112 22.43 -18.73 -3.77
CA ILE A 112 22.17 -17.30 -4.00
C ILE A 112 20.69 -17.06 -4.34
N GLY A 113 20.10 -17.80 -5.29
CA GLY A 113 18.71 -17.60 -5.69
C GLY A 113 17.74 -17.88 -4.54
N ARG A 114 18.04 -18.94 -3.78
CA ARG A 114 17.32 -19.28 -2.55
C ARG A 114 17.35 -18.15 -1.52
N TRP A 115 18.54 -17.62 -1.20
CA TRP A 115 18.67 -16.52 -0.24
C TRP A 115 18.01 -15.24 -0.73
N TRP A 116 18.06 -14.96 -2.04
CA TRP A 116 17.39 -13.82 -2.65
C TRP A 116 15.87 -13.84 -2.37
N PHE A 117 15.20 -14.97 -2.62
CA PHE A 117 13.76 -15.10 -2.34
C PHE A 117 13.44 -15.09 -0.84
N VAL A 118 14.30 -15.66 0.01
CA VAL A 118 14.14 -15.54 1.48
C VAL A 118 14.21 -14.08 1.91
N MET A 119 15.19 -13.32 1.42
CA MET A 119 15.34 -11.90 1.71
C MET A 119 14.14 -11.09 1.21
N LEU A 120 13.69 -11.33 -0.04
CA LEU A 120 12.51 -10.67 -0.60
C LEU A 120 11.24 -10.99 0.20
N GLY A 121 11.09 -12.23 0.67
CA GLY A 121 10.00 -12.63 1.55
C GLY A 121 10.02 -11.82 2.86
N TRP A 122 11.13 -11.81 3.59
CA TRP A 122 11.25 -11.02 4.83
C TRP A 122 11.11 -9.51 4.60
N ALA A 123 11.55 -9.00 3.46
CA ALA A 123 11.35 -7.61 3.10
C ALA A 123 9.86 -7.25 2.96
N GLN A 124 8.97 -8.20 2.59
CA GLN A 124 7.52 -7.95 2.59
C GLN A 124 6.99 -7.63 3.99
N LEU A 125 7.54 -8.26 5.04
CA LEU A 125 7.13 -7.98 6.42
C LEU A 125 7.54 -6.56 6.83
N VAL A 126 8.72 -6.11 6.41
CA VAL A 126 9.18 -4.73 6.65
C VAL A 126 8.25 -3.74 5.95
N SER A 127 7.94 -3.98 4.67
CA SER A 127 6.99 -3.16 3.90
C SER A 127 5.61 -3.11 4.55
N LEU A 128 5.10 -4.24 5.05
CA LEU A 128 3.82 -4.32 5.78
C LEU A 128 3.81 -3.45 7.04
N LEU A 129 4.90 -3.44 7.82
CA LEU A 129 4.99 -2.61 9.02
C LEU A 129 5.02 -1.12 8.69
N LEU A 130 5.71 -0.74 7.60
CA LEU A 130 5.74 0.64 7.13
C LEU A 130 4.34 1.10 6.70
N ASP A 131 3.62 0.26 5.94
CA ASP A 131 2.23 0.50 5.53
C ASP A 131 1.28 0.70 6.72
N TYR A 132 1.47 -0.08 7.80
CA TYR A 132 0.69 0.10 9.02
C TYR A 132 0.96 1.42 9.71
N VAL A 133 2.22 1.83 9.82
CA VAL A 133 2.59 3.11 10.41
C VAL A 133 1.99 4.26 9.60
N GLU A 134 2.06 4.17 8.27
CA GLU A 134 1.49 5.14 7.35
C GLU A 134 -0.04 5.21 7.46
N ASN A 135 -0.74 4.08 7.43
CA ASN A 135 -2.20 4.06 7.57
C ASN A 135 -2.67 4.59 8.92
N ILE A 136 -1.94 4.33 10.00
CA ILE A 136 -2.22 4.94 11.32
C ILE A 136 -2.01 6.45 11.28
N TYR A 137 -0.97 6.91 10.58
CA TYR A 137 -0.73 8.33 10.37
C TYR A 137 -1.89 8.99 9.60
N PHE A 138 -2.30 8.43 8.46
CA PHE A 138 -3.46 8.92 7.69
C PHE A 138 -4.75 8.87 8.50
N TRP A 139 -4.98 7.81 9.27
CA TRP A 139 -6.15 7.69 10.13
C TRP A 139 -6.26 8.88 11.09
N ARG A 140 -5.17 9.19 11.78
CA ARG A 140 -5.11 10.31 12.73
C ARG A 140 -5.24 11.65 12.02
N MET A 141 -4.57 11.80 10.88
CA MET A 141 -4.53 13.06 10.15
C MET A 141 -5.90 13.41 9.56
N VAL A 142 -6.59 12.46 8.92
CA VAL A 142 -7.94 12.67 8.35
C VAL A 142 -8.95 13.06 9.43
N GLY A 143 -8.81 12.55 10.65
CA GLY A 143 -9.65 12.92 11.79
C GLY A 143 -9.39 14.32 12.35
N ASN A 144 -8.27 14.96 11.99
CA ASN A 144 -7.90 16.27 12.52
C ASN A 144 -8.55 17.40 11.69
N LYS A 145 -9.45 18.16 12.30
CA LYS A 145 -10.13 19.31 11.68
C LYS A 145 -9.28 20.59 11.67
N ASN A 146 -8.26 20.67 12.52
CA ASN A 146 -7.47 21.89 12.75
C ASN A 146 -6.09 21.83 12.09
N ILE A 147 -6.02 21.33 10.85
CA ILE A 147 -4.74 21.21 10.14
C ILE A 147 -4.26 22.60 9.70
N VAL A 148 -3.07 22.96 10.15
CA VAL A 148 -2.39 24.19 9.74
C VAL A 148 -1.73 23.93 8.40
N ILE A 149 -2.22 24.59 7.36
CA ILE A 149 -1.62 24.52 6.03
C ILE A 149 -0.46 25.52 5.95
N PRO A 150 0.76 25.09 5.61
CA PRO A 150 1.85 25.99 5.30
C PRO A 150 1.47 26.83 4.07
N LYS A 151 1.50 28.16 4.17
CA LYS A 151 1.26 29.01 3.00
C LYS A 151 2.47 28.92 2.06
N PRO A 152 2.32 28.42 0.82
CA PRO A 152 3.42 28.39 -0.13
C PRO A 152 3.83 29.82 -0.48
N ASP A 153 5.11 30.14 -0.30
CA ASP A 153 5.71 31.41 -0.72
C ASP A 153 5.93 31.36 -2.24
N LEU A 154 5.02 31.98 -3.01
CA LEU A 154 5.07 32.02 -4.48
C LEU A 154 6.35 32.64 -5.04
N SER A 155 7.11 33.37 -4.22
CA SER A 155 8.37 34.00 -4.62
C SER A 155 9.58 33.07 -4.56
N LYS A 156 9.44 31.87 -3.98
CA LYS A 156 10.54 30.92 -3.81
C LYS A 156 10.21 29.58 -4.47
N PRO A 157 11.17 28.96 -5.18
CA PRO A 157 10.99 27.58 -5.62
C PRO A 157 10.79 26.70 -4.39
N GLU A 158 9.77 25.84 -4.44
CA GLU A 158 9.45 24.92 -3.35
C GLU A 158 10.63 23.96 -3.14
N ILE A 159 11.43 24.22 -2.11
CA ILE A 159 12.44 23.26 -1.67
C ILE A 159 11.69 22.23 -0.85
N ALA A 160 11.30 21.13 -1.51
CA ALA A 160 10.72 19.98 -0.84
C ALA A 160 11.56 19.63 0.39
N ALA A 161 10.93 19.64 1.56
CA ALA A 161 11.59 19.32 2.80
C ALA A 161 12.29 17.95 2.65
N PRO A 162 13.51 17.77 3.20
CA PRO A 162 14.21 16.48 3.13
C PRO A 162 13.34 15.30 3.58
N SER A 163 12.46 15.53 4.55
CA SER A 163 11.46 14.56 5.03
C SER A 163 10.47 14.11 3.94
N PHE A 164 9.99 15.03 3.10
CA PHE A 164 9.05 14.71 2.03
C PHE A 164 9.69 13.80 0.97
N LYS A 165 10.94 14.11 0.57
CA LYS A 165 11.69 13.25 -0.36
C LYS A 165 11.93 11.86 0.23
N MET A 166 12.22 11.77 1.52
CA MET A 166 12.41 10.48 2.20
C MET A 166 11.12 9.64 2.18
N ILE A 167 9.95 10.26 2.37
CA ILE A 167 8.65 9.57 2.26
C ILE A 167 8.45 9.04 0.84
N GLN A 168 8.68 9.85 -0.20
CA GLN A 168 8.55 9.39 -1.59
C GLN A 168 9.50 8.23 -1.92
N ILE A 169 10.76 8.29 -1.44
CA ILE A 169 11.71 7.19 -1.61
C ILE A 169 11.22 5.94 -0.89
N LEU A 170 10.71 6.08 0.33
CA LEU A 170 10.17 4.98 1.12
C LEU A 170 9.03 4.28 0.36
N GLU A 171 8.10 5.05 -0.21
CA GLU A 171 7.00 4.53 -1.03
C GLU A 171 7.52 3.77 -2.25
N ILE A 172 8.43 4.36 -3.01
CA ILE A 172 9.02 3.72 -4.20
C ILE A 172 9.73 2.41 -3.83
N VAL A 173 10.48 2.40 -2.73
CA VAL A 173 11.20 1.21 -2.27
C VAL A 173 10.21 0.13 -1.81
N LYS A 174 9.20 0.51 -1.02
CA LYS A 174 8.17 -0.38 -0.50
C LYS A 174 7.42 -1.09 -1.63
N TRP A 175 6.87 -0.33 -2.57
CA TRP A 175 6.14 -0.87 -3.73
C TRP A 175 7.08 -1.58 -4.71
N GLY A 176 8.34 -1.14 -4.82
CA GLY A 176 9.37 -1.82 -5.60
C GLY A 176 9.66 -3.23 -5.07
N ILE A 177 9.78 -3.40 -3.75
CA ILE A 177 9.97 -4.72 -3.10
C ILE A 177 8.78 -5.64 -3.36
N VAL A 178 7.55 -5.12 -3.27
CA VAL A 178 6.31 -5.85 -3.56
C VAL A 178 6.31 -6.35 -5.00
N LEU A 179 6.56 -5.44 -5.94
CA LEU A 179 6.52 -5.73 -7.37
C LEU A 179 7.61 -6.74 -7.78
N ILE A 180 8.85 -6.53 -7.33
CA ILE A 180 9.97 -7.44 -7.61
C ILE A 180 9.69 -8.82 -7.02
N GLY A 181 9.24 -8.89 -5.76
CA GLY A 181 8.88 -10.15 -5.11
C GLY A 181 7.82 -10.93 -5.88
N PHE A 182 6.75 -10.25 -6.28
CA PHE A 182 5.66 -10.86 -7.05
C PHE A 182 6.11 -11.33 -8.44
N VAL A 183 6.68 -10.44 -9.25
CA VAL A 183 7.07 -10.73 -10.65
C VAL A 183 8.12 -11.83 -10.70
N CYS A 184 9.16 -11.76 -9.86
CA CYS A 184 10.20 -12.79 -9.83
C CYS A 184 9.65 -14.15 -9.39
N SER A 185 8.78 -14.19 -8.37
CA SER A 185 8.22 -15.45 -7.88
C SER A 185 7.33 -16.12 -8.93
N ILE A 186 6.42 -15.36 -9.54
CA ILE A 186 5.54 -15.88 -10.59
C ILE A 186 6.35 -16.33 -11.81
N SER A 187 7.39 -15.59 -12.20
CA SER A 187 8.25 -15.95 -13.33
C SER A 187 8.98 -17.28 -13.08
N VAL A 188 9.52 -17.49 -11.88
CA VAL A 188 10.20 -18.76 -11.53
C VAL A 188 9.20 -19.90 -11.42
N MET A 189 8.02 -19.69 -10.85
CA MET A 189 6.97 -20.70 -10.82
C MET A 189 6.53 -21.12 -12.24
N ALA A 190 6.34 -20.15 -13.14
CA ALA A 190 6.01 -20.42 -14.53
C ALA A 190 7.12 -21.20 -15.23
N TYR A 191 8.38 -20.86 -14.97
CA TYR A 191 9.53 -21.62 -15.47
C TYR A 191 9.53 -23.07 -14.99
N PHE A 192 9.34 -23.31 -13.68
CA PHE A 192 9.27 -24.67 -13.14
C PHE A 192 8.09 -25.48 -13.69
N TRP A 193 6.94 -24.83 -13.89
CA TRP A 193 5.79 -25.46 -14.54
C TRP A 193 6.09 -25.86 -15.99
N LEU A 194 6.75 -24.99 -16.76
CA LEU A 194 7.10 -25.26 -18.17
C LEU A 194 8.10 -26.42 -18.34
N ILE A 195 9.03 -26.59 -17.40
CA ILE A 195 10.01 -27.69 -17.46
C ILE A 195 9.53 -28.99 -16.80
N GLY A 196 8.31 -29.00 -16.24
CA GLY A 196 7.70 -30.18 -15.61
C GLY A 196 8.26 -30.52 -14.23
N ASN A 197 8.91 -29.58 -13.54
CA ASN A 197 9.48 -29.77 -12.19
C ASN A 197 8.56 -29.19 -11.10
N TYR A 198 7.26 -29.52 -11.15
CA TYR A 198 6.24 -29.03 -10.21
C TYR A 198 5.41 -30.16 -9.59
#